data_AF-A0ABD2YXU6-F1
#
_entry.id   AF-A0ABD2YXU6-F1
#
_cell.length_a   1.000
_cell.length_b   1.000
_cell.length_c   1.000
_cell.angle_alpha   90.00
_cell.angle_beta   90.00
_cell.angle_gamma   90.00
#
_symmetry.space_group_name_H-M   'P 1'
#
loop_
_entity.id
_entity.type
_entity.pdbx_description
1 polymer ?
#
loop_
_entity_poly.entity_id
_entity_poly.type
_entity_poly.pdbx_seq_one_letter_code
_entity_poly.pdbx_strand_id
1 'polypeptide(L)'
;MAYRLSEVMVGNGKDTFLCTKKAKVSSISVDNNWIWLVGRRVDVEVTKLIKETPICLLPNVFRDDHVKWKCDRTGKFTVSSAVKAPRQSFAKVDWWKIFWFKERVPRFAFILWLHFKRRLQTKDRLKAWVANVGTICGLC
;
A
#
# COMPACT_ATOMS: atom_id res chain seq x y z
N MET A 1 -2.37 1.19 -4.96
CA MET A 1 -3.80 0.90 -5.16
C MET A 1 -3.91 -0.52 -5.69
N ALA A 2 -4.04 -1.48 -4.77
CA ALA A 2 -4.29 -2.87 -5.12
C ALA A 2 -5.81 -3.05 -5.13
N TYR A 3 -6.39 -3.06 -6.32
CA TYR A 3 -7.79 -3.43 -6.49
C TYR A 3 -7.95 -4.86 -5.98
N ARG A 4 -8.75 -5.00 -4.93
CA ARG A 4 -9.15 -6.27 -4.35
C ARG A 4 -10.13 -6.90 -5.35
N LEU A 5 -9.62 -7.72 -6.26
CA LEU A 5 -10.44 -8.43 -7.27
C LEU A 5 -11.60 -9.24 -6.64
N SER A 6 -11.54 -9.54 -5.34
CA SER A 6 -12.62 -10.17 -4.59
C SER A 6 -13.86 -9.29 -4.38
N GLU A 7 -13.75 -7.97 -4.43
CA GLU A 7 -14.89 -7.04 -4.22
C GLU A 7 -15.68 -6.79 -5.50
N VAL A 8 -15.05 -6.92 -6.68
CA VAL A 8 -15.74 -6.73 -7.97
C VAL A 8 -16.59 -7.97 -8.35
N MET A 9 -16.20 -9.16 -7.89
CA MET A 9 -16.91 -10.40 -8.22
C MET A 9 -18.01 -10.80 -7.24
N VAL A 10 -18.07 -10.19 -6.05
CA VAL A 10 -19.03 -10.61 -5.02
C VAL A 10 -19.88 -9.44 -4.57
N GLY A 11 -21.12 -9.39 -5.06
CA GLY A 11 -22.12 -8.46 -4.55
C GLY A 11 -23.53 -9.03 -4.67
N ASN A 12 -24.45 -8.43 -3.91
CA ASN A 12 -25.88 -8.71 -3.96
C ASN A 12 -26.54 -7.66 -4.88
N GLY A 13 -26.21 -7.70 -6.17
CA GLY A 13 -26.70 -6.72 -7.15
C GLY A 13 -26.88 -7.33 -8.54
N LYS A 14 -27.61 -6.63 -9.42
CA LYS A 14 -27.84 -7.07 -10.81
C LYS A 14 -26.57 -7.05 -11.68
N ASP A 15 -25.48 -6.48 -11.16
CA ASP A 15 -24.22 -6.20 -11.88
C ASP A 15 -23.04 -7.06 -11.40
N THR A 16 -23.29 -8.05 -10.55
CA THR A 16 -22.22 -8.89 -9.99
C THR A 16 -22.10 -10.21 -10.73
N PHE A 17 -20.86 -10.64 -10.95
CA PHE A 17 -20.56 -12.02 -11.31
C PHE A 17 -21.31 -12.94 -10.32
N LEU A 18 -21.94 -14.02 -10.79
CA LEU A 18 -22.70 -14.96 -9.96
C LEU A 18 -21.78 -15.82 -9.06
N CYS A 19 -20.74 -15.20 -8.53
CA CYS A 19 -19.68 -15.77 -7.74
C CYS A 19 -20.04 -15.56 -6.27
N THR A 20 -20.27 -16.65 -5.55
CA THR A 20 -20.51 -16.58 -4.11
C THR A 20 -19.23 -16.12 -3.39
N LYS A 21 -19.33 -15.58 -2.16
CA LYS A 21 -18.13 -15.19 -1.38
C LYS A 21 -17.09 -16.30 -1.21
N LYS A 22 -17.48 -17.57 -1.40
CA LYS A 22 -16.63 -18.75 -1.27
C LYS A 22 -16.28 -19.41 -2.60
N ALA A 23 -16.69 -18.84 -3.73
CA ALA A 23 -16.37 -19.41 -5.03
C ALA A 23 -14.87 -19.32 -5.29
N LYS A 24 -14.34 -20.39 -5.88
CA LYS A 24 -12.92 -20.53 -6.22
C LYS A 24 -12.70 -20.01 -7.63
N VAL A 25 -11.50 -19.55 -7.95
CA VAL A 25 -11.16 -19.17 -9.34
C VAL A 25 -11.40 -20.35 -10.30
N SER A 26 -11.08 -21.56 -9.85
CA SER A 26 -11.32 -22.81 -10.60
C SER A 26 -12.79 -23.09 -10.92
N SER A 27 -13.76 -22.49 -10.23
CA SER A 27 -15.18 -22.67 -10.55
C SER A 27 -15.66 -21.79 -11.72
N ILE A 28 -14.82 -20.88 -12.21
CA ILE A 28 -15.14 -19.93 -13.31
C ILE A 28 -14.24 -20.21 -14.53
N SER A 29 -13.59 -21.37 -14.57
CA SER A 29 -12.72 -21.79 -15.67
C SER A 29 -12.97 -23.24 -16.06
N VAL A 30 -13.13 -23.52 -17.35
CA VAL A 30 -13.25 -24.87 -17.93
C VAL A 30 -12.36 -24.95 -19.16
N ASP A 31 -11.62 -26.06 -19.31
CA ASP A 31 -10.78 -26.37 -20.47
C ASP A 31 -9.84 -25.22 -20.91
N ASN A 32 -9.06 -24.68 -19.96
CA ASN A 32 -8.17 -23.53 -20.16
C ASN A 32 -8.85 -22.24 -20.63
N ASN A 33 -10.18 -22.13 -20.48
CA ASN A 33 -10.95 -20.97 -20.86
C ASN A 33 -11.76 -20.43 -19.68
N TRP A 34 -11.91 -19.11 -19.64
CA TRP A 34 -12.79 -18.45 -18.70
C TRP A 34 -14.26 -18.67 -19.09
N ILE A 35 -15.08 -19.02 -18.11
CA ILE A 35 -16.53 -18.98 -18.27
C ILE A 35 -16.99 -17.56 -17.96
N TRP A 36 -16.93 -16.70 -18.97
CA TRP A 36 -17.48 -15.36 -18.88
C TRP A 36 -19.00 -15.42 -18.80
N LEU A 37 -19.61 -14.52 -18.03
CA LEU A 37 -21.06 -14.33 -18.12
C LEU A 37 -21.42 -13.84 -19.53
N VAL A 38 -22.55 -14.30 -20.05
CA VAL A 38 -23.06 -13.89 -21.35
C VAL A 38 -24.49 -13.38 -21.19
N GLY A 39 -24.84 -12.28 -21.88
CA GLY A 39 -26.20 -11.72 -21.89
C GLY A 39 -26.28 -10.27 -21.41
N ARG A 40 -27.49 -9.83 -21.04
CA ARG A 40 -27.83 -8.41 -20.71
C ARG A 40 -27.04 -7.76 -19.56
N ARG A 41 -26.17 -8.50 -18.88
CA ARG A 41 -25.36 -8.03 -17.73
C ARG A 41 -23.90 -7.71 -18.10
N VAL A 42 -23.53 -7.88 -19.37
CA VAL A 42 -22.16 -7.61 -19.84
C VAL A 42 -22.21 -6.44 -20.80
N ASP A 43 -21.68 -5.30 -20.37
CA ASP A 43 -21.61 -4.09 -21.17
C ASP A 43 -20.59 -4.24 -22.31
N VAL A 44 -20.72 -3.41 -23.35
CA VAL A 44 -19.86 -3.37 -24.53
C VAL A 44 -18.39 -3.23 -24.13
N GLU A 45 -18.09 -2.43 -23.11
CA GLU A 45 -16.72 -2.26 -22.60
C GLU A 45 -16.13 -3.56 -22.04
N VAL A 46 -16.91 -4.34 -21.29
CA VAL A 46 -16.48 -5.63 -20.75
C VAL A 46 -16.29 -6.64 -21.88
N THR A 47 -17.17 -6.65 -22.89
CA THR A 47 -16.99 -7.54 -24.06
C THR A 47 -15.71 -7.21 -24.84
N LYS A 48 -15.33 -5.94 -24.93
CA LYS A 48 -14.06 -5.52 -25.54
C LYS A 48 -12.86 -6.03 -24.73
N LEU A 49 -12.88 -5.83 -23.41
CA LEU A 49 -11.82 -6.33 -22.52
C LEU A 49 -11.68 -7.85 -22.59
N ILE A 50 -12.79 -8.59 -22.65
CA ILE A 50 -12.78 -10.04 -22.82
C ILE A 50 -12.06 -10.43 -24.12
N LYS A 51 -12.38 -9.76 -25.24
CA LYS A 51 -11.73 -10.02 -26.54
C LYS A 51 -10.24 -9.66 -26.55
N GLU A 52 -9.86 -8.62 -25.81
CA GLU A 52 -8.47 -8.15 -25.70
C GLU A 52 -7.69 -8.89 -24.61
N THR A 53 -8.26 -9.91 -23.97
CA THR A 53 -7.60 -10.65 -22.89
C THR A 53 -6.33 -11.31 -23.42
N PRO A 54 -5.14 -10.95 -22.91
CA PRO A 54 -3.89 -11.55 -23.37
C PRO A 54 -3.81 -13.02 -22.95
N ILE A 55 -3.14 -13.83 -23.78
CA ILE A 55 -2.97 -15.28 -23.58
C ILE A 55 -2.39 -15.62 -22.19
N CYS A 56 -1.55 -14.74 -21.63
CA CYS A 56 -0.96 -14.92 -20.30
C CYS A 56 -1.96 -14.81 -19.13
N LEU A 57 -3.19 -14.36 -19.38
CA LEU A 57 -4.28 -14.31 -18.41
C LEU A 57 -5.32 -15.42 -18.62
N LEU A 58 -5.13 -16.31 -19.60
CA LEU A 58 -5.98 -17.48 -19.75
C LEU A 58 -5.68 -18.49 -18.63
N PRO A 59 -6.70 -19.17 -18.07
CA PRO A 59 -6.49 -20.23 -17.10
C PRO A 59 -5.65 -21.33 -17.75
N ASN A 60 -4.71 -21.88 -16.99
CA ASN A 60 -3.93 -23.01 -17.44
C ASN A 60 -3.97 -24.10 -16.38
N VAL A 61 -4.80 -25.12 -16.63
CA VAL A 61 -5.03 -26.24 -15.72
C VAL A 61 -3.78 -27.14 -15.58
N PHE A 62 -2.82 -27.03 -16.51
CA PHE A 62 -1.55 -27.73 -16.46
C PHE A 62 -0.44 -26.95 -15.73
N ARG A 63 -0.72 -25.74 -15.26
CA ARG A 63 0.21 -24.94 -14.45
C ARG A 63 -0.33 -24.80 -13.04
N ASP A 64 0.54 -25.08 -12.08
CA ASP A 64 0.24 -24.80 -10.68
C ASP A 64 0.28 -23.29 -10.40
N ASP A 65 -0.63 -22.86 -9.53
CA ASP A 65 -0.63 -21.50 -9.01
C ASP A 65 0.57 -21.30 -8.07
N HIS A 66 1.30 -20.19 -8.26
CA HIS A 66 2.40 -19.81 -7.40
C HIS A 66 2.24 -18.38 -6.88
N VAL A 67 2.36 -18.23 -5.56
CA VAL A 67 2.34 -16.90 -4.92
C VAL A 67 3.67 -16.21 -5.18
N LYS A 68 3.63 -15.01 -5.80
CA LYS A 68 4.81 -14.18 -6.03
C LYS A 68 4.71 -12.87 -5.25
N TRP A 69 5.79 -12.50 -4.57
CA TRP A 69 5.92 -11.23 -3.88
C TRP A 69 6.32 -10.12 -4.86
N LYS A 70 5.40 -9.20 -5.17
CA LYS A 70 5.62 -8.15 -6.19
C LYS A 70 6.64 -7.07 -5.76
N CYS A 71 6.85 -6.88 -4.46
CA CYS A 71 7.74 -5.81 -3.98
C CYS A 71 9.22 -6.21 -3.98
N ASP A 72 9.57 -7.38 -4.50
CA ASP A 72 10.96 -7.75 -4.76
C ASP A 72 11.12 -8.32 -6.17
N ARG A 73 12.28 -8.06 -6.80
CA ARG A 73 12.57 -8.53 -8.16
C ARG A 73 12.66 -10.04 -8.24
N THR A 74 13.05 -10.70 -7.15
CA THR A 74 13.17 -12.17 -7.10
C THR A 74 11.81 -12.86 -6.96
N GLY A 75 10.74 -12.11 -6.65
CA GLY A 75 9.42 -12.67 -6.36
C GLY A 75 9.34 -13.41 -5.02
N LYS A 76 10.42 -13.44 -4.23
CA LYS A 76 10.47 -14.11 -2.92
C LYS A 76 10.07 -13.15 -1.82
N PHE A 77 9.26 -13.65 -0.89
CA PHE A 77 8.92 -12.89 0.31
C PHE A 77 10.08 -12.91 1.30
N THR A 78 10.46 -11.73 1.79
CA THR A 78 11.33 -11.60 2.97
C THR A 78 10.75 -10.55 3.91
N VAL A 79 11.03 -10.66 5.21
CA VAL A 79 10.63 -9.65 6.19
C VAL A 79 11.23 -8.28 5.82
N SER A 80 12.47 -8.26 5.32
CA SER A 80 13.12 -7.02 4.90
C SER A 80 12.42 -6.36 3.71
N SER A 81 12.00 -7.13 2.71
CA SER A 81 11.25 -6.60 1.55
C SER A 81 9.85 -6.15 1.95
N ALA A 82 9.19 -6.87 2.87
CA ALA A 82 7.89 -6.50 3.39
C ALA A 82 7.92 -5.16 4.17
N VAL A 83 8.96 -4.96 4.99
CA VAL A 83 9.14 -3.72 5.75
C VAL A 83 9.52 -2.54 4.84
N LYS A 84 10.29 -2.80 3.78
CA LYS A 84 10.67 -1.78 2.80
C LYS A 84 9.52 -1.41 1.86
N ALA A 85 8.62 -2.33 1.53
CA ALA A 85 7.53 -2.12 0.57
C ALA A 85 6.65 -0.89 0.84
N PRO A 86 6.15 -0.62 2.07
CA PRO A 86 5.37 0.58 2.36
C PRO A 86 6.24 1.81 2.64
N ARG A 87 7.55 1.63 2.89
CA ARG A 87 8.44 2.74 3.21
C ARG A 87 8.84 3.42 1.92
N GLN A 88 8.31 4.62 1.68
CA GLN A 88 8.92 5.53 0.71
C GLN A 88 10.39 5.73 1.08
N SER A 89 11.28 5.44 0.14
CA SER A 89 12.71 5.68 0.32
C SER A 89 12.92 7.19 0.34
N PHE A 90 13.02 7.78 1.53
CA PHE A 90 13.42 9.17 1.66
C PHE A 90 14.92 9.29 1.38
N ALA A 91 15.30 10.34 0.66
CA ALA A 91 16.70 10.69 0.48
C ALA A 91 17.37 10.82 1.86
N LYS A 92 18.60 10.32 1.97
CA LYS A 92 19.40 10.51 3.18
C LYS A 92 19.64 12.01 3.35
N VAL A 93 19.14 12.57 4.45
CA VAL A 93 19.29 13.99 4.81
C VAL A 93 20.66 14.21 5.42
N ASP A 94 21.44 15.21 4.99
CA ASP A 94 22.86 15.37 5.39
C ASP A 94 23.09 15.35 6.90
N TRP A 95 22.13 15.87 7.66
CA TRP A 95 22.18 15.92 9.12
C TRP A 95 21.94 14.57 9.81
N TRP A 96 21.61 13.49 9.11
CA TRP A 96 21.26 12.19 9.72
C TRP A 96 22.37 11.63 10.63
N LYS A 97 23.64 11.87 10.27
CA LYS A 97 24.80 11.38 11.02
C LYS A 97 24.91 11.99 12.42
N ILE A 98 24.46 13.24 12.58
CA ILE A 98 24.46 13.96 13.86
C ILE A 98 23.53 13.24 14.86
N PHE A 99 22.44 12.65 14.37
CA PHE A 99 21.44 12.01 15.20
C PHE A 99 21.65 10.53 15.42
N TRP A 100 22.36 9.85 14.52
CA TRP A 100 22.35 8.39 14.47
C TRP A 100 23.76 7.79 14.55
N PHE A 101 24.64 8.34 15.41
CA PHE A 101 25.96 7.76 15.74
C PHE A 101 25.90 6.75 16.89
N LYS A 102 26.97 5.97 17.10
CA LYS A 102 27.03 4.79 17.99
C LYS A 102 26.93 5.14 19.48
N GLU A 103 27.54 6.24 19.91
CA GLU A 103 27.63 6.65 21.33
C GLU A 103 26.62 7.74 21.70
N ARG A 104 25.55 7.89 20.93
CA ARG A 104 24.56 8.94 21.18
C ARG A 104 23.74 8.65 22.43
N VAL A 105 23.38 9.71 23.15
CA VAL A 105 22.32 9.65 24.16
C VAL A 105 20.97 9.78 23.44
N PRO A 106 20.09 8.75 23.48
CA PRO A 106 18.84 8.75 22.71
C PRO A 106 17.92 9.94 23.00
N ARG A 107 17.89 10.41 24.26
CA ARG A 107 17.07 11.56 24.69
C ARG A 107 17.47 12.85 23.96
N PHE A 108 18.76 13.17 23.93
CA PHE A 108 19.23 14.39 23.28
C PHE A 108 19.10 14.31 21.75
N ALA A 109 19.40 13.14 21.16
CA ALA A 109 19.21 12.93 19.73
C ALA A 109 17.73 13.11 19.32
N PHE A 110 16.78 12.63 20.14
CA PHE A 110 15.35 12.80 19.86
C PHE A 110 14.90 14.26 19.94
N ILE A 111 15.32 15.00 20.98
CA ILE A 111 14.99 16.43 21.14
C ILE A 111 15.57 17.24 19.97
N LEU A 112 16.83 17.00 19.64
CA LEU A 112 17.48 17.69 18.53
C LEU A 112 16.81 17.33 17.19
N TRP A 113 16.36 16.08 17.00
CA TRP A 113 15.66 15.65 15.79
C TRP A 113 14.33 16.38 15.63
N LEU A 114 13.59 16.54 16.73
CA LEU A 114 12.38 17.35 16.77
C LEU A 114 12.67 18.84 16.50
N HIS A 115 13.78 19.36 17.01
CA HIS A 115 14.19 20.75 16.77
C HIS A 115 14.47 21.00 15.28
N PHE A 116 15.27 20.15 14.63
CA PHE A 116 15.55 20.25 13.18
C PHE A 116 14.31 20.08 12.32
N LYS A 117 13.38 19.22 12.73
CA LYS A 117 12.08 19.08 12.07
C LYS A 117 11.13 20.24 12.34
N ARG A 118 11.52 21.23 13.15
CA ARG A 118 10.65 22.28 13.69
C ARG A 118 9.35 21.67 14.19
N ARG A 119 9.46 20.65 15.05
CA ARG A 119 8.34 19.97 15.73
C ARG A 119 8.40 20.14 17.24
N LEU A 120 9.45 20.78 17.76
CA LEU A 120 9.51 21.19 19.15
C LEU A 120 8.59 22.41 19.36
N GLN A 121 7.71 22.33 20.36
CA GLN A 121 6.89 23.45 20.81
C GLN A 121 7.75 24.38 21.65
N THR A 122 8.53 25.25 21.00
CA THR A 122 9.24 26.32 21.69
C THR A 122 8.25 27.36 22.20
N LYS A 123 8.59 28.10 23.27
CA LYS A 123 7.75 29.17 23.82
C LYS A 123 7.33 30.17 22.73
N ASP A 124 8.21 30.49 21.79
CA ASP A 124 7.92 31.40 20.68
C ASP A 124 6.81 30.88 19.74
N ARG A 125 6.72 29.55 19.56
CA ARG A 125 5.65 28.94 18.78
C ARG A 125 4.36 28.78 19.56
N LEU A 126 4.45 28.53 20.87
CA LEU A 126 3.27 28.49 21.73
C LEU A 126 2.59 29.86 21.80
N LYS A 127 3.34 30.98 21.78
CA LYS A 127 2.78 32.34 21.68
C LYS A 127 1.88 32.54 20.46
N ALA A 128 2.18 31.88 19.33
CA ALA A 128 1.37 31.98 18.12
C ALA A 128 0.06 31.19 18.19
N TRP A 129 -0.04 30.20 19.09
CA TRP A 129 -1.21 29.32 19.22
C TRP A 129 -2.03 29.56 20.49
N VAL A 130 -1.46 30.19 21.53
CA VAL A 130 -2.08 30.37 22.85
C VAL A 130 -1.88 31.80 23.33
N ALA A 131 -3.00 32.50 23.58
CA ALA A 131 -3.03 33.93 23.91
C ALA A 131 -2.38 34.32 25.27
N ASN A 132 -2.24 33.36 26.19
CA ASN A 132 -1.78 33.58 27.57
C ASN A 132 -0.46 32.87 27.89
N VAL A 133 0.53 32.94 27.01
CA VAL A 133 1.89 32.45 27.31
C VAL A 133 2.70 33.60 27.90
N GLY A 134 3.10 33.47 29.17
CA GLY A 134 3.95 34.46 29.85
C GLY A 134 5.17 34.81 29.01
N THR A 135 5.35 36.11 28.75
CA THR A 135 6.38 36.65 27.86
C THR A 135 7.78 36.70 28.48
N ILE A 136 7.87 36.46 29.79
CA ILE A 136 9.12 36.43 30.55
C ILE A 136 9.91 35.18 30.11
N CYS A 137 11.06 35.43 29.49
CA CYS A 137 12.01 34.37 29.17
C CYS A 137 12.79 34.06 30.46
N GLY A 138 12.81 32.79 30.87
CA GLY A 138 13.51 32.38 32.10
C GLY A 138 15.03 32.22 31.91
N LEU A 139 15.58 32.78 30.83
CA LEU A 139 16.95 32.57 30.38
C LEU A 139 17.68 33.90 30.02
N CYS A 140 17.07 35.07 30.24
CA CYS A 140 17.56 36.38 29.77
C CYS A 140 17.94 37.37 30.88
#